data_AF-A0A7W8GBM2-F1
#
_entry.id   AF-A0A7W8GBM2-F1
#
_cell.length_a   1.000
_cell.length_b   1.000
_cell.length_c   1.000
_cell.angle_alpha   90.00
_cell.angle_beta   90.00
_cell.angle_gamma   90.00
#
_symmetry.space_group_name_H-M   'P 1'
#
loop_
_entity.id
_entity.type
_entity.pdbx_description
1 polymer ?
#
loop_
_entity_poly.entity_id
_entity_poly.type
_entity_poly.pdbx_seq_one_letter_code
_entity_poly.pdbx_strand_id
1 'polypeptide(L)'
;MNVNEITVVENKENGLLAQDFTKLAGEYLVSMGNKLPDNQRAQFLEICKAFCLNPFKREIYAVPYGNDFNIIVGFEVYLKRAERSGKLSGWKVWTEGEGADIKAVIEIHRKDFDFPFVHEVYLSEYSTGKAMWAKSPKTMIKKVAMSQGFRLCFPDELGGMPYTQEEITEELADEALGSANIPEAHAPEMSAPIFSANTIQEEK
;
A
#
# COMPACT_ATOMS: atom_id res chain seq x y z
N MET A 1 -32.41 -10.49 10.29
CA MET A 1 -31.91 -11.08 9.02
C MET A 1 -30.93 -10.09 8.42
N ASN A 2 -29.83 -10.63 7.91
CA ASN A 2 -28.56 -9.96 7.61
C ASN A 2 -28.67 -8.67 6.79
N VAL A 3 -27.91 -7.67 7.24
CA VAL A 3 -27.51 -6.47 6.51
C VAL A 3 -26.12 -6.76 5.96
N ASN A 4 -25.95 -6.74 4.63
CA ASN A 4 -24.72 -6.44 3.87
C ASN A 4 -24.76 -7.08 2.48
N GLU A 5 -25.49 -6.46 1.55
CA GLU A 5 -25.17 -6.52 0.13
C GLU A 5 -24.77 -5.10 -0.30
N ILE A 6 -23.47 -4.83 -0.31
CA ILE A 6 -22.93 -3.66 -1.01
C ILE A 6 -22.81 -4.08 -2.47
N THR A 7 -23.75 -3.61 -3.27
CA THR A 7 -23.77 -3.79 -4.72
C THR A 7 -22.57 -3.02 -5.30
N VAL A 8 -21.60 -3.75 -5.85
CA VAL A 8 -20.49 -3.16 -6.61
C VAL A 8 -21.09 -2.52 -7.85
N VAL A 9 -21.11 -1.19 -7.89
CA VAL A 9 -21.52 -0.41 -9.05
C VAL A 9 -20.55 -0.72 -10.19
N GLU A 10 -21.05 -1.37 -11.24
CA GLU A 10 -20.33 -1.60 -12.49
C GLU A 10 -19.85 -0.26 -13.09
N ASN A 11 -18.55 0.01 -13.01
CA ASN A 11 -17.95 1.02 -13.87
C ASN A 11 -17.68 0.42 -15.25
N LYS A 12 -18.67 0.59 -16.13
CA LYS A 12 -18.59 0.37 -17.58
C LYS A 12 -17.64 1.38 -18.22
N GLU A 13 -16.33 1.23 -18.04
CA GLU A 13 -15.37 1.88 -18.95
C GLU A 13 -14.17 1.02 -19.36
N ASN A 14 -13.95 -0.20 -18.84
CA ASN A 14 -12.91 -1.11 -19.37
C ASN A 14 -13.17 -2.60 -19.00
N GLY A 15 -14.38 -3.10 -19.32
CA GLY A 15 -14.93 -4.36 -18.80
C GLY A 15 -14.03 -5.60 -18.86
N LEU A 16 -13.48 -5.97 -17.70
CA LEU A 16 -13.32 -7.37 -17.29
C LEU A 16 -14.30 -7.62 -16.14
N LEU A 17 -15.02 -8.75 -16.15
CA LEU A 17 -15.80 -9.17 -14.98
C LEU A 17 -14.85 -9.38 -13.79
N ALA A 18 -15.31 -9.10 -12.57
CA ALA A 18 -14.46 -9.19 -11.36
C ALA A 18 -13.81 -10.58 -11.17
N GLN A 19 -14.51 -11.64 -11.59
CA GLN A 19 -14.00 -13.02 -11.57
C GLN A 19 -12.88 -13.23 -12.62
N ASP A 20 -13.03 -12.67 -13.82
CA ASP A 20 -12.04 -12.74 -14.89
C ASP A 20 -10.77 -11.95 -14.51
N PHE A 21 -10.92 -10.80 -13.87
CA PHE A 21 -9.79 -9.99 -13.40
C PHE A 21 -8.96 -10.75 -12.35
N THR A 22 -9.62 -11.37 -11.37
CA THR A 22 -8.93 -12.10 -10.30
C THR A 22 -8.12 -13.26 -10.85
N LYS A 23 -8.70 -14.02 -11.79
CA LYS A 23 -8.00 -15.12 -12.48
C LYS A 23 -6.81 -14.61 -13.28
N LEU A 24 -7.02 -13.60 -14.12
CA LEU A 24 -5.95 -13.07 -14.99
C LEU A 24 -4.82 -12.47 -14.17
N ALA A 25 -5.13 -11.72 -13.10
CA ALA A 25 -4.12 -11.14 -12.21
C ALA A 25 -3.30 -12.24 -11.49
N GLY A 26 -3.94 -13.35 -11.12
CA GLY A 26 -3.25 -14.54 -10.62
C GLY A 26 -2.30 -15.16 -11.65
N GLU A 27 -2.76 -15.32 -12.90
CA GLU A 27 -1.94 -15.83 -14.01
C GLU A 27 -0.76 -14.90 -14.32
N TYR A 28 -0.97 -13.58 -14.25
CA TYR A 28 0.09 -12.59 -14.44
C TYR A 28 1.22 -12.73 -13.41
N LEU A 29 0.88 -12.90 -12.13
CA LEU A 29 1.87 -13.12 -11.08
C LEU A 29 2.74 -14.36 -11.37
N VAL A 30 2.11 -15.45 -11.79
CA VAL A 30 2.82 -16.69 -12.17
C VAL A 30 3.72 -16.45 -13.39
N SER A 31 3.23 -15.72 -14.39
CA SER A 31 3.99 -15.41 -15.62
C SER A 31 5.24 -14.56 -15.37
N MET A 32 5.26 -13.76 -14.30
CA MET A 32 6.41 -12.95 -13.88
C MET A 32 7.47 -13.76 -13.13
N GLY A 33 7.30 -15.09 -13.01
CA GLY A 33 8.22 -15.97 -12.29
C GLY A 33 8.05 -15.94 -10.78
N ASN A 34 7.06 -15.22 -10.27
CA ASN A 34 6.78 -15.11 -8.84
C ASN A 34 5.92 -16.31 -8.40
N LYS A 35 6.57 -17.32 -7.81
CA LYS A 35 5.86 -18.42 -7.13
C LYS A 35 5.44 -17.98 -5.72
N LEU A 36 4.44 -17.12 -5.66
CA LEU A 36 3.90 -16.63 -4.39
C LEU A 36 3.09 -17.73 -3.68
N PRO A 37 3.29 -17.93 -2.36
CA PRO A 37 2.36 -18.66 -1.51
C PRO A 37 0.90 -18.20 -1.68
N ASP A 38 -0.07 -19.09 -1.47
CA ASP A 38 -1.47 -18.79 -1.78
C ASP A 38 -2.05 -17.64 -0.94
N ASN A 39 -1.65 -17.53 0.34
CA ASN A 39 -2.03 -16.42 1.22
C ASN A 39 -1.50 -15.07 0.72
N GLN A 40 -0.26 -15.05 0.23
CA GLN A 40 0.39 -13.87 -0.33
C GLN A 40 -0.23 -13.45 -1.66
N ARG A 41 -0.57 -14.42 -2.51
CA ARG A 41 -1.33 -14.17 -3.74
C ARG A 41 -2.70 -13.57 -3.44
N ALA A 42 -3.41 -14.08 -2.42
CA ALA A 42 -4.69 -13.53 -2.00
C ALA A 42 -4.57 -12.08 -1.52
N GLN A 43 -3.57 -11.77 -0.68
CA GLN A 43 -3.30 -10.40 -0.21
C GLN A 43 -3.07 -9.43 -1.38
N PHE A 44 -2.24 -9.82 -2.36
CA PHE A 44 -2.00 -9.00 -3.55
C PHE A 44 -3.29 -8.69 -4.33
N LEU A 45 -4.13 -9.71 -4.53
CA LEU A 45 -5.39 -9.57 -5.25
C LEU A 45 -6.39 -8.68 -4.50
N GLU A 46 -6.46 -8.80 -3.17
CA GLU A 46 -7.31 -7.93 -2.35
C GLU A 46 -6.86 -6.46 -2.40
N ILE A 47 -5.56 -6.18 -2.41
CA ILE A 47 -5.04 -4.82 -2.61
C ILE A 47 -5.37 -4.29 -4.01
N CYS A 48 -5.24 -5.13 -5.05
CA CYS A 48 -5.65 -4.75 -6.41
C CYS A 48 -7.13 -4.32 -6.46
N LYS A 49 -8.02 -5.07 -5.80
CA LYS A 49 -9.46 -4.75 -5.74
C LYS A 49 -9.72 -3.50 -4.90
N ALA A 50 -9.21 -3.47 -3.68
CA ALA A 50 -9.45 -2.39 -2.71
C ALA A 50 -9.05 -1.02 -3.27
N PHE A 51 -7.92 -0.97 -3.97
CA PHE A 51 -7.43 0.27 -4.57
C PHE A 51 -7.75 0.39 -6.06
N CYS A 52 -8.45 -0.55 -6.70
CA CYS A 52 -8.66 -0.54 -8.16
C CYS A 52 -7.34 -0.41 -8.96
N LEU A 53 -6.31 -1.16 -8.58
CA LEU A 53 -5.00 -1.19 -9.25
C LEU A 53 -4.92 -2.32 -10.27
N ASN A 54 -4.34 -2.02 -11.43
CA ASN A 54 -4.23 -2.97 -12.53
C ASN A 54 -2.77 -3.42 -12.74
N PRO A 55 -2.44 -4.70 -12.49
CA PRO A 55 -1.06 -5.20 -12.66
C PRO A 55 -0.60 -5.21 -14.12
N PHE A 56 -1.51 -5.37 -15.10
CA PHE A 56 -1.19 -5.32 -16.54
C PHE A 56 -0.84 -3.92 -17.02
N LYS A 57 -1.41 -2.90 -16.37
CA LYS A 57 -1.09 -1.49 -16.62
C LYS A 57 0.11 -1.00 -15.82
N ARG A 58 0.86 -1.92 -15.17
CA ARG A 58 2.07 -1.57 -14.42
C ARG A 58 1.79 -0.64 -13.24
N GLU A 59 0.59 -0.75 -12.67
CA GLU A 59 0.16 0.07 -11.54
C GLU A 59 0.52 -0.56 -10.19
N ILE A 60 0.69 -1.88 -10.12
CA ILE A 60 1.03 -2.61 -8.90
C ILE A 60 1.91 -3.81 -9.22
N TYR A 61 2.85 -4.13 -8.33
CA TYR A 61 3.82 -5.21 -8.50
C TYR A 61 4.02 -5.97 -7.19
N ALA A 62 4.30 -7.26 -7.32
CA ALA A 62 4.87 -8.09 -6.27
C ALA A 62 6.35 -8.28 -6.58
N VAL A 63 7.24 -7.76 -5.72
CA VAL A 63 8.69 -7.84 -5.90
C VAL A 63 9.26 -8.78 -4.84
N PRO A 64 9.98 -9.85 -5.21
CA PRO A 64 10.59 -10.76 -4.24
C PRO A 64 11.54 -10.05 -3.27
N TYR A 65 11.46 -10.42 -1.99
CA TYR A 65 12.36 -9.96 -0.93
C TYR A 65 12.63 -11.11 0.05
N GLY A 66 13.83 -11.68 0.00
CA GLY A 66 14.14 -12.88 0.78
C GLY A 66 13.24 -14.06 0.40
N ASN A 67 12.55 -14.63 1.40
CA ASN A 67 11.54 -15.68 1.21
C ASN A 67 10.12 -15.13 0.98
N ASP A 68 9.95 -13.82 1.06
CA ASP A 68 8.67 -13.12 0.94
C ASP A 68 8.68 -12.18 -0.28
N PHE A 69 7.77 -11.22 -0.29
CA PHE A 69 7.57 -10.24 -1.34
C PHE A 69 7.10 -8.91 -0.76
N ASN A 70 7.50 -7.85 -1.43
CA ASN A 70 6.97 -6.51 -1.20
C ASN A 70 5.91 -6.21 -2.25
N ILE A 71 4.77 -5.68 -1.81
CA ILE A 71 3.75 -5.12 -2.69
C ILE A 71 4.05 -3.65 -2.87
N ILE A 72 4.36 -3.27 -4.11
CA ILE A 72 4.68 -1.88 -4.45
C ILE A 72 3.71 -1.35 -5.49
N VAL A 73 3.48 -0.04 -5.44
CA VAL A 73 2.72 0.67 -6.46
C VAL A 73 3.66 1.31 -7.48
N GLY A 74 3.22 1.39 -8.73
CA GLY A 74 3.89 2.19 -9.75
C GLY A 74 3.75 3.68 -9.43
N PHE A 75 4.86 4.42 -9.45
CA PHE A 75 4.88 5.85 -9.13
C PHE A 75 3.82 6.67 -9.89
N GLU A 76 3.60 6.39 -11.18
CA GLU A 76 2.64 7.13 -12.02
C GLU A 76 1.20 7.06 -11.50
N VAL A 77 0.86 6.06 -10.68
CA VAL A 77 -0.48 5.93 -10.08
C VAL A 77 -0.80 7.13 -9.21
N TYR A 78 0.16 7.59 -8.41
CA TYR A 78 -0.03 8.75 -7.53
C TYR A 78 -0.30 10.02 -8.32
N LEU A 79 0.48 10.26 -9.37
CA LEU A 79 0.29 11.41 -10.25
C LEU A 79 -1.07 11.34 -10.97
N LYS A 80 -1.40 10.21 -11.59
CA LYS A 80 -2.67 10.04 -12.32
C LYS A 80 -3.89 10.22 -11.43
N ARG A 81 -3.84 9.77 -10.17
CA ARG A 81 -4.95 9.94 -9.23
C ARG A 81 -5.05 11.37 -8.70
N ALA A 82 -3.91 12.01 -8.41
CA ALA A 82 -3.88 13.43 -8.09
C ALA A 82 -4.48 14.28 -9.23
N GLU A 83 -4.17 13.97 -10.50
CA GLU A 83 -4.80 14.61 -11.66
C GLU A 83 -6.30 14.35 -11.74
N ARG A 84 -6.74 13.09 -11.60
CA ARG A 84 -8.16 12.71 -11.64
C ARG A 84 -8.99 13.34 -10.52
N SER A 85 -8.39 13.71 -9.39
CA SER A 85 -9.08 14.46 -8.34
C SER A 85 -9.63 15.81 -8.82
N GLY A 86 -9.07 16.36 -9.91
CA GLY A 86 -9.36 17.70 -10.40
C GLY A 86 -8.77 18.82 -9.54
N LYS A 87 -8.13 18.49 -8.41
CA LYS A 87 -7.59 19.46 -7.43
C LYS A 87 -6.11 19.79 -7.68
N LEU A 88 -5.36 18.94 -8.38
CA LEU A 88 -3.96 19.24 -8.73
C LEU A 88 -3.88 20.44 -9.69
N SER A 89 -3.06 21.43 -9.34
CA SER A 89 -2.83 22.64 -10.13
C SER A 89 -1.39 22.75 -10.67
N GLY A 90 -0.47 21.91 -10.20
CA GLY A 90 0.93 21.90 -10.60
C GLY A 90 1.82 21.36 -9.49
N TRP A 91 3.06 21.02 -9.82
CA TRP A 91 4.06 20.58 -8.85
C TRP A 91 5.47 20.74 -9.41
N LYS A 92 6.46 20.83 -8.52
CA LYS A 92 7.89 20.83 -8.88
C LYS A 92 8.67 20.01 -7.85
N VAL A 93 9.76 19.40 -8.29
CA VAL A 93 10.67 18.64 -7.42
C VAL A 93 12.12 19.00 -7.75
N TRP A 94 12.90 19.32 -6.73
CA TRP A 94 14.31 19.67 -6.86
C TRP A 94 15.12 19.04 -5.73
N THR A 95 16.44 19.19 -5.82
CA THR A 95 17.36 18.69 -4.79
C THR A 95 18.20 19.84 -4.29
N GLU A 96 18.47 19.84 -3.00
CA GLU A 96 19.34 20.79 -2.31
C GLU A 96 20.43 20.02 -1.57
N GLY A 97 21.50 20.71 -1.19
CA GLY A 97 22.63 20.11 -0.48
C GLY A 97 23.62 19.34 -1.36
N GLU A 98 24.67 18.86 -0.70
CA GLU A 98 25.78 18.14 -1.31
C GLU A 98 26.22 16.95 -0.42
N GLY A 99 26.87 15.96 -1.03
CA GLY A 99 27.38 14.80 -0.30
C GLY A 99 26.28 14.05 0.48
N ALA A 100 26.49 13.90 1.79
CA ALA A 100 25.57 13.21 2.70
C ALA A 100 24.32 14.04 3.03
N ASP A 101 24.36 15.36 2.87
CA ASP A 101 23.27 16.29 3.24
C ASP A 101 22.31 16.57 2.08
N ILE A 102 22.39 15.77 1.01
CA ILE A 102 21.46 15.90 -0.11
C ILE A 102 20.04 15.63 0.39
N LYS A 103 19.11 16.54 0.08
CA LYS A 103 17.67 16.34 0.25
C LYS A 103 16.93 16.58 -1.05
N ALA A 104 15.78 15.93 -1.22
CA ALA A 104 14.82 16.31 -2.24
C ALA A 104 13.64 17.05 -1.60
N VAL A 105 13.20 18.11 -2.27
CA VAL A 105 12.05 18.90 -1.88
C VAL A 105 11.01 18.81 -2.98
N ILE A 106 9.77 18.55 -2.62
CA ILE A 106 8.61 18.64 -3.51
C ILE A 106 7.70 19.77 -3.05
N GLU A 107 7.22 20.55 -4.01
CA GLU A 107 6.16 21.54 -3.83
C GLU A 107 4.98 21.15 -4.72
N ILE A 108 3.79 21.06 -4.14
CA ILE A 108 2.54 20.69 -4.81
C ILE A 108 1.52 21.80 -4.64
N HIS A 109 0.97 22.27 -5.75
CA HIS A 109 -0.11 23.24 -5.77
C HIS A 109 -1.43 22.52 -5.93
N ARG A 110 -2.33 22.75 -4.98
CA ARG A 110 -3.72 22.33 -5.04
C ARG A 110 -4.62 23.54 -5.23
N LYS A 111 -5.68 23.39 -6.03
CA LYS A 111 -6.65 24.46 -6.30
C LYS A 111 -7.43 24.88 -5.06
N ASP A 112 -7.55 23.97 -4.09
CA ASP A 112 -8.30 24.14 -2.84
C ASP A 112 -7.39 24.48 -1.63
N PHE A 113 -6.10 24.78 -1.85
CA PHE A 113 -5.17 25.20 -0.81
C PHE A 113 -4.81 26.69 -1.00
N ASP A 114 -4.72 27.43 0.10
CA ASP A 114 -4.25 28.83 0.08
C ASP A 114 -2.73 28.94 -0.20
N PHE A 115 -1.98 27.93 0.22
CA PHE A 115 -0.51 27.86 0.08
C PHE A 115 -0.10 26.51 -0.48
N PRO A 116 1.02 26.43 -1.22
CA PRO A 116 1.51 25.16 -1.72
C PRO A 116 1.89 24.22 -0.57
N PHE A 117 1.64 22.93 -0.77
CA PHE A 117 2.14 21.89 0.12
C PHE A 117 3.61 21.65 -0.19
N VAL A 118 4.47 21.67 0.83
CA VAL A 118 5.91 21.43 0.71
C VAL A 118 6.29 20.27 1.60
N HIS A 119 7.05 19.33 1.05
CA HIS A 119 7.60 18.18 1.78
C HIS A 119 9.04 17.92 1.35
N GLU A 120 9.86 17.44 2.28
CA GLU A 120 11.26 17.13 2.04
C GLU A 120 11.68 15.79 2.65
N VAL A 121 12.67 15.17 2.02
CA VAL A 121 13.27 13.91 2.47
C VAL A 121 14.77 13.93 2.25
N TYR A 122 15.53 13.40 3.20
CA TYR A 122 16.98 13.34 3.13
C TYR A 122 17.46 12.05 2.46
N LEU A 123 18.49 12.16 1.62
CA LEU A 123 19.09 11.02 0.94
C LEU A 123 19.63 9.98 1.94
N SER A 124 20.16 10.44 3.08
CA SER A 124 20.68 9.60 4.15
C SER A 124 19.65 8.65 4.76
N GLU A 125 18.36 9.00 4.71
CA GLU A 125 17.27 8.17 5.26
C GLU A 125 16.85 7.02 4.34
N TYR A 126 16.98 7.19 3.02
CA TYR A 126 16.42 6.25 2.03
C TYR A 126 17.47 5.53 1.19
N SER A 127 18.71 6.03 1.17
CA SER A 127 19.77 5.44 0.35
C SER A 127 20.13 4.03 0.84
N THR A 128 19.66 3.02 0.12
CA THR A 128 19.99 1.60 0.39
C THR A 128 21.40 1.18 -0.05
N GLY A 129 22.20 2.09 -0.62
CA GLY A 129 23.53 1.77 -1.18
C GLY A 129 23.52 0.87 -2.43
N LYS A 130 22.35 0.40 -2.88
CA LYS A 130 22.19 -0.44 -4.08
C LYS A 130 22.58 0.32 -5.35
N ALA A 131 22.87 -0.42 -6.42
CA ALA A 131 23.42 0.11 -7.68
C ALA A 131 22.68 1.33 -8.25
N MET A 132 21.35 1.36 -8.17
CA MET A 132 20.55 2.50 -8.64
C MET A 132 20.71 3.76 -7.79
N TRP A 133 20.85 3.61 -6.47
CA TRP A 133 21.11 4.71 -5.54
C TRP A 133 22.51 5.27 -5.73
N ALA A 134 23.50 4.42 -5.97
CA ALA A 134 24.86 4.86 -6.28
C ALA A 134 24.96 5.56 -7.65
N LYS A 135 24.27 5.03 -8.67
CA LYS A 135 24.31 5.54 -10.04
C LYS A 135 23.53 6.85 -10.22
N SER A 136 22.41 7.02 -9.52
CA SER A 136 21.50 8.15 -9.74
C SER A 136 20.82 8.63 -8.45
N PRO A 137 21.59 9.03 -7.41
CA PRO A 137 21.06 9.30 -6.07
C PRO A 137 20.01 10.42 -6.08
N LYS A 138 20.26 11.51 -6.80
CA LYS A 138 19.33 12.64 -6.93
C LYS A 138 18.01 12.25 -7.60
N THR A 139 18.03 11.35 -8.58
CA THR A 139 16.81 10.85 -9.23
C THR A 139 16.01 9.98 -8.27
N MET A 140 16.67 9.11 -7.52
CA MET A 140 16.02 8.20 -6.59
C MET A 140 15.36 8.94 -5.43
N ILE A 141 16.07 9.87 -4.79
CA ILE A 141 15.50 10.62 -3.65
C ILE A 141 14.36 11.56 -4.09
N LYS A 142 14.38 12.08 -5.32
CA LYS A 142 13.23 12.81 -5.88
C LYS A 142 12.00 11.91 -6.02
N LYS A 143 12.16 10.63 -6.39
CA LYS A 143 11.02 9.69 -6.46
C LYS A 143 10.41 9.43 -5.09
N VAL A 144 11.23 9.33 -4.04
CA VAL A 144 10.75 9.25 -2.64
C VAL A 144 9.97 10.52 -2.27
N ALA A 145 10.57 11.70 -2.46
CA ALA A 145 9.93 12.97 -2.16
C ALA A 145 8.57 13.10 -2.85
N MET A 146 8.52 12.76 -4.15
CA MET A 146 7.28 12.78 -4.91
C MET A 146 6.23 11.81 -4.36
N SER A 147 6.63 10.59 -4.05
CA SER A 147 5.71 9.56 -3.56
C SER A 147 5.09 9.93 -2.22
N GLN A 148 5.91 10.37 -1.26
CA GLN A 148 5.41 10.86 0.03
C GLN A 148 4.59 12.14 -0.13
N GLY A 149 5.10 13.10 -0.91
CA GLY A 149 4.44 14.38 -1.12
C GLY A 149 3.06 14.23 -1.72
N PHE A 150 2.91 13.43 -2.78
CA PHE A 150 1.59 13.17 -3.34
C PHE A 150 0.67 12.47 -2.34
N ARG A 151 1.13 11.39 -1.67
CA ARG A 151 0.29 10.68 -0.69
C ARG A 151 -0.20 11.57 0.45
N LEU A 152 0.67 12.42 0.97
CA LEU A 152 0.33 13.37 2.05
C LEU A 152 -0.57 14.51 1.55
N CYS A 153 -0.33 14.99 0.32
CA CYS A 153 -1.08 16.09 -0.26
C CYS A 153 -2.47 15.65 -0.76
N PHE A 154 -2.67 14.38 -1.14
CA PHE A 154 -3.93 13.81 -1.64
C PHE A 154 -4.37 12.58 -0.83
N PRO A 155 -4.68 12.74 0.47
CA PRO A 155 -4.95 11.61 1.37
C PRO A 155 -6.25 10.87 1.02
N ASP A 156 -7.27 11.55 0.49
CA ASP A 156 -8.53 10.92 0.10
C ASP A 156 -8.34 9.97 -1.10
N GLU A 157 -7.46 10.36 -2.04
CA GLU A 157 -7.23 9.62 -3.26
C GLU A 157 -6.12 8.55 -3.13
N LEU A 158 -5.15 8.80 -2.25
CA LEU A 158 -3.90 8.04 -2.14
C LEU A 158 -3.63 7.45 -0.75
N GLY A 159 -4.47 7.75 0.25
CA GLY A 159 -4.33 7.22 1.60
C GLY A 159 -4.36 5.69 1.62
N GLY A 160 -3.45 5.11 2.41
CA GLY A 160 -3.33 3.65 2.55
C GLY A 160 -2.79 2.92 1.31
N MET A 161 -2.46 3.61 0.21
CA MET A 161 -1.86 2.93 -0.94
C MET A 161 -0.50 2.34 -0.60
N PRO A 162 -0.14 1.17 -1.19
CA PRO A 162 1.20 0.60 -1.06
C PRO A 162 2.28 1.61 -1.45
N TYR A 163 3.46 1.51 -0.84
CA TYR A 163 4.59 2.38 -1.14
C TYR A 163 5.19 2.11 -2.52
N THR A 164 5.96 3.07 -3.02
CA THR A 164 6.81 2.83 -4.19
C THR A 164 8.08 2.09 -3.79
N GLN A 165 8.73 1.47 -4.77
CA GLN A 165 9.96 0.71 -4.53
C GLN A 165 11.06 1.54 -3.87
N GLU A 166 11.15 2.82 -4.21
CA GLU A 166 12.20 3.70 -3.70
C GLU A 166 12.05 4.04 -2.21
N GLU A 167 10.88 3.80 -1.61
CA GLU A 167 10.61 4.13 -0.21
C GLU A 167 10.85 2.95 0.72
N ILE A 168 11.04 1.75 0.16
CA ILE A 168 11.25 0.54 0.95
C ILE A 168 12.74 0.46 1.31
N THR A 169 13.05 0.83 2.55
CA THR A 169 14.34 0.55 3.20
C THR A 169 14.35 -0.87 3.75
N GLU A 170 15.52 -1.37 4.15
CA GLU A 170 15.64 -2.70 4.76
C GLU A 170 14.90 -2.75 6.10
N GLU A 171 15.00 -1.68 6.92
CA GLU A 171 14.25 -1.55 8.17
C GLU A 171 12.72 -1.58 7.96
N LEU A 172 12.21 -0.83 6.98
CA LEU A 172 10.77 -0.83 6.68
C LEU A 172 10.27 -2.18 6.16
N ALA A 173 11.09 -2.88 5.37
CA ALA A 173 10.76 -4.22 4.90
C ALA A 173 10.70 -5.22 6.08
N ASP A 174 11.66 -5.13 7.01
CA ASP A 174 11.71 -6.01 8.17
C ASP A 174 10.56 -5.74 9.16
N GLU A 175 10.16 -4.48 9.36
CA GLU A 175 8.98 -4.12 10.16
C GLU A 175 7.68 -4.66 9.55
N ALA A 176 7.51 -4.53 8.23
CA ALA A 176 6.34 -5.05 7.53
C ALA A 176 6.20 -6.58 7.71
N LEU A 177 7.31 -7.30 7.63
CA LEU A 177 7.37 -8.76 7.86
C LEU A 177 7.14 -9.14 9.33
N GLY A 178 7.68 -8.35 10.28
CA GLY A 178 7.48 -8.56 11.71
C GLY A 178 6.00 -8.42 12.14
N SER A 179 5.26 -7.52 11.51
CA SER A 179 3.83 -7.30 11.77
C SER A 179 2.90 -8.39 11.21
N ALA A 180 3.37 -9.19 10.24
CA ALA A 180 2.61 -10.28 9.64
C ALA A 180 2.52 -11.53 10.54
N ASN A 181 3.38 -11.63 11.56
CA ASN A 181 3.25 -12.63 12.62
C ASN A 181 2.23 -12.14 13.67
N ILE A 182 0.94 -12.22 13.34
CA ILE A 182 -0.11 -12.14 14.34
C ILE A 182 0.14 -13.31 15.32
N PRO A 183 0.42 -13.08 16.62
CA PRO A 183 0.44 -14.17 17.58
C PRO A 183 -0.92 -14.86 17.49
N GLU A 184 -0.89 -16.17 17.22
CA GLU A 184 -2.05 -17.04 17.15
C GLU A 184 -3.00 -16.66 18.28
N ALA A 185 -4.18 -16.14 17.92
CA ALA A 185 -5.15 -15.67 18.89
C ALA A 185 -5.47 -16.86 19.80
N HIS A 186 -4.92 -16.84 21.02
CA HIS A 186 -5.25 -17.83 22.02
C HIS A 186 -6.76 -17.69 22.24
N ALA A 187 -7.52 -18.64 21.69
CA ALA A 187 -8.95 -18.66 21.84
C ALA A 187 -9.24 -18.56 23.35
N PRO A 188 -10.09 -17.62 23.81
CA PRO A 188 -10.49 -17.62 25.20
C PRO A 188 -11.15 -18.97 25.47
N GLU A 189 -10.58 -19.74 26.40
CA GLU A 189 -11.21 -20.96 26.89
C GLU A 189 -12.63 -20.60 27.32
N MET A 190 -13.62 -21.10 26.58
CA MET A 190 -15.00 -21.05 27.02
C MET A 190 -15.11 -21.93 28.28
N SER A 191 -15.09 -21.30 29.45
CA SER A 191 -15.48 -21.98 30.68
C SER A 191 -16.95 -22.40 30.55
N ALA A 192 -17.19 -23.70 30.77
CA ALA A 192 -18.50 -24.29 30.70
C ALA A 192 -19.47 -23.59 31.69
N PRO A 193 -20.76 -23.43 31.33
CA PRO A 193 -21.72 -22.79 32.21
C PRO A 193 -21.90 -23.61 33.50
N ILE A 194 -21.70 -22.94 34.64
CA ILE A 194 -21.99 -23.49 35.97
C ILE A 194 -23.51 -23.61 36.10
N PHE A 195 -24.03 -24.83 36.01
CA PHE A 195 -25.42 -25.13 36.35
C PHE A 195 -25.52 -25.24 37.87
N SER A 196 -26.02 -24.19 38.53
CA SER A 196 -26.38 -24.22 39.95
C SER A 196 -27.70 -24.98 40.12
N ALA A 197 -27.64 -26.20 40.64
CA ALA A 197 -28.82 -26.93 41.07
C ALA A 197 -29.34 -26.32 42.38
N ASN A 198 -30.45 -25.58 42.33
CA ASN A 198 -31.19 -25.21 43.52
C ASN A 198 -32.00 -26.42 44.00
N THR A 199 -31.56 -27.05 45.09
CA THR A 199 -32.34 -28.02 45.84
C THR A 199 -33.50 -27.30 46.52
N ILE A 200 -34.73 -27.64 46.11
CA ILE A 200 -35.97 -27.25 46.79
C ILE A 200 -35.97 -27.96 48.15
N GLN A 201 -36.01 -27.19 49.24
CA GLN A 201 -36.41 -27.71 50.55
C GLN A 201 -37.93 -27.85 50.55
N GLU A 202 -38.44 -29.08 50.64
CA GLU A 202 -39.84 -29.33 50.99
C GLU A 202 -40.02 -29.19 52.50
N GLU A 203 -40.88 -28.25 52.90
CA GLU A 203 -41.56 -28.26 54.19
C GLU A 203 -42.63 -29.36 54.19
N LYS A 204 -42.43 -30.42 55.00
CA LYS A 204 -43.41 -30.87 56.01
C LYS A 204 -42.86 -31.99 56.90
#